data_AF-A0A1Z4JHZ7-F1
#
_entry.id   AF-A0A1Z4JHZ7-F1
#
_cell.length_a   1.000
_cell.length_b   1.000
_cell.length_c   1.000
_cell.angle_alpha   90.00
_cell.angle_beta   90.00
_cell.angle_gamma   90.00
#
_symmetry.space_group_name_H-M   'P 1'
#
loop_
_entity.id
_entity.type
_entity.pdbx_description
1 polymer ?
#
loop_
_entity_poly.entity_id
_entity_poly.type
_entity_poly.pdbx_seq_one_letter_code
_entity_poly.pdbx_strand_id
1 'polypeptide(L)'
;MQDHTSLDLEQELSRLACAFATRNTEIGKAVIANLRSRLTLRDVAGMVIVSLERLVWIDPLAFCWAIENVIPGYVMREIRRITSVTLYRRLITQGYEPGHDFSMDGKGQVLLNEQAKSAMFAG
;
A
#
# COMPACT_ATOMS: atom_id res chain seq x y z
N MET A 1 -2.17 -13.84 20.41
CA MET A 1 -2.61 -12.64 19.66
C MET A 1 -2.64 -11.53 20.69
N GLN A 2 -1.63 -10.65 20.72
CA GLN A 2 -1.61 -9.54 21.67
C GLN A 2 -2.63 -8.50 21.18
N ASP A 3 -3.61 -8.16 22.01
CA ASP A 3 -4.50 -7.02 21.77
C ASP A 3 -3.65 -5.76 21.82
N HIS A 4 -3.19 -5.30 20.67
CA HIS A 4 -2.64 -3.96 20.54
C HIS A 4 -3.79 -2.98 20.75
N THR A 5 -3.69 -2.17 21.79
CA THR A 5 -4.64 -1.09 22.04
C THR A 5 -4.69 -0.21 20.79
N SER A 6 -5.89 0.20 20.35
CA SER A 6 -6.07 1.07 19.16
C SER A 6 -5.12 2.29 19.16
N LEU A 7 -4.83 2.83 20.35
CA LEU A 7 -3.87 3.92 20.56
C LEU A 7 -2.43 3.57 20.15
N ASP A 8 -1.96 2.35 20.45
CA ASP A 8 -0.60 1.92 20.13
C ASP A 8 -0.41 1.83 18.60
N LEU A 9 -1.43 1.32 17.91
CA LEU A 9 -1.44 1.25 16.44
C LEU A 9 -1.41 2.66 15.83
N GLU A 10 -2.23 3.58 16.34
CA GLU A 10 -2.28 4.96 15.86
C GLU A 10 -0.95 5.70 16.09
N GLN A 11 -0.28 5.43 17.21
CA GLN A 11 1.03 5.98 17.50
C GLN A 11 2.10 5.45 16.52
N GLU A 12 2.10 4.16 16.22
CA GLU A 12 3.04 3.59 15.24
C GLU A 12 2.75 4.08 13.82
N LEU A 13 1.48 4.26 13.43
CA LEU A 13 1.08 4.86 12.14
C LEU A 13 1.58 6.31 12.01
N SER A 14 1.43 7.09 13.07
CA SER A 14 1.90 8.48 13.13
C SER A 14 3.43 8.53 13.06
N ARG A 15 4.11 7.69 13.83
CA ARG A 15 5.58 7.57 13.82
C ARG A 15 6.11 7.22 12.43
N LEU A 16 5.46 6.28 11.75
CA LEU A 16 5.85 5.85 10.40
C LEU A 16 5.63 6.95 9.36
N ALA A 17 4.49 7.66 9.42
CA ALA A 17 4.22 8.80 8.54
C ALA A 17 5.25 9.94 8.75
N CYS A 18 5.57 10.27 10.00
CA CYS A 18 6.62 11.23 10.32
C CYS A 18 7.99 10.78 9.79
N ALA A 19 8.34 9.50 9.96
CA ALA A 19 9.61 8.96 9.47
C ALA A 19 9.77 9.16 7.95
N PHE A 20 8.70 8.93 7.18
CA PHE A 20 8.70 9.20 5.74
C PHE A 20 8.81 10.69 5.43
N ALA A 21 8.10 11.56 6.16
CA ALA A 21 8.15 13.01 5.98
C ALA A 21 9.57 13.60 6.17
N THR A 22 10.40 13.00 7.03
CA THR A 22 11.79 13.45 7.25
C THR A 22 12.70 13.31 6.04
N ARG A 23 12.27 12.55 5.01
CA ARG A 23 13.08 12.22 3.83
C ARG A 23 14.46 11.63 4.15
N ASN A 24 14.52 10.84 5.24
CA ASN A 24 15.73 10.12 5.64
C ASN A 24 15.53 8.60 5.47
N THR A 25 16.31 8.00 4.58
CA THR A 25 16.17 6.57 4.24
C THR A 25 16.49 5.66 5.40
N GLU A 26 17.49 6.00 6.21
CA GLU A 26 17.92 5.16 7.33
C GLU A 26 16.86 5.14 8.43
N ILE A 27 16.29 6.31 8.76
CA ILE A 27 15.20 6.41 9.74
C ILE A 27 13.99 5.60 9.26
N GLY A 28 13.54 5.84 8.02
CA GLY A 28 12.37 5.14 7.48
C GLY A 28 12.55 3.62 7.41
N LYS A 29 13.70 3.14 6.94
CA LYS A 29 14.02 1.71 6.88
C LYS A 29 14.14 1.09 8.27
N ALA A 30 14.75 1.81 9.23
CA ALA A 30 14.86 1.34 10.61
C ALA A 30 13.49 1.18 11.28
N VAL A 31 12.57 2.13 11.07
CA VAL A 31 11.19 2.02 11.59
C VAL A 31 10.48 0.82 10.97
N ILE A 32 10.56 0.64 9.64
CA ILE A 32 9.95 -0.52 8.97
C ILE A 32 10.55 -1.84 9.48
N ALA A 33 11.87 -1.92 9.63
CA ALA A 33 12.55 -3.12 10.15
C ALA A 33 12.12 -3.43 11.59
N ASN A 34 12.00 -2.40 12.44
CA ASN A 34 11.52 -2.55 13.80
C ASN A 34 10.07 -3.05 13.85
N LEU A 35 9.17 -2.51 13.03
CA LEU A 35 7.80 -3.02 12.90
C LEU A 35 7.79 -4.47 12.41
N ARG A 36 8.61 -4.79 11.40
CA ARG A 36 8.69 -6.14 10.83
C ARG A 36 9.20 -7.19 11.82
N SER A 37 10.01 -6.81 12.81
CA SER A 37 10.47 -7.71 13.87
C SER A 37 9.36 -8.17 14.81
N ARG A 38 8.23 -7.44 14.86
CA ARG A 38 7.11 -7.69 15.80
C ARG A 38 5.79 -8.02 15.11
N LEU A 39 5.62 -7.60 13.86
CA LEU A 39 4.37 -7.73 13.11
C LEU A 39 4.56 -8.59 11.86
N THR A 40 3.46 -9.13 11.33
CA THR A 40 3.51 -9.87 10.07
C THR A 40 3.84 -8.92 8.91
N LEU A 41 4.37 -9.46 7.81
CA LEU A 41 4.65 -8.64 6.62
C LEU A 41 3.37 -7.94 6.10
N ARG A 42 2.24 -8.62 6.18
CA ARG A 42 0.94 -8.09 5.76
C ARG A 42 0.50 -6.90 6.61
N ASP A 43 0.67 -6.98 7.93
CA ASP A 43 0.32 -5.88 8.84
C ASP A 43 1.23 -4.66 8.60
N VAL A 44 2.54 -4.89 8.45
CA VAL A 44 3.49 -3.81 8.11
C VAL A 44 3.13 -3.18 6.77
N ALA A 45 2.82 -3.97 5.74
CA ALA A 45 2.38 -3.45 4.45
C ALA A 45 1.10 -2.61 4.57
N GLY A 46 0.13 -3.06 5.36
CA GLY A 46 -1.08 -2.31 5.69
C GLY A 46 -0.77 -0.97 6.36
N MET A 47 0.11 -0.97 7.37
CA MET A 47 0.53 0.25 8.05
C MET A 47 1.25 1.22 7.10
N VAL A 48 2.12 0.72 6.23
CA VAL A 48 2.79 1.55 5.22
C VAL A 48 1.78 2.17 4.26
N ILE A 49 0.75 1.43 3.82
CA ILE A 49 -0.32 1.98 2.97
C ILE A 49 -1.03 3.14 3.67
N VAL A 50 -1.44 2.96 4.94
CA VAL A 50 -2.14 4.01 5.70
C VAL A 50 -1.25 5.22 5.94
N SER A 51 0.02 5.02 6.29
CA SER A 51 0.96 6.14 6.47
C SER A 51 1.22 6.89 5.16
N LEU A 52 1.34 6.19 4.02
CA LEU A 52 1.45 6.83 2.70
C LEU A 52 0.18 7.60 2.33
N GLU A 53 -0.99 7.05 2.62
CA GLU A 53 -2.27 7.72 2.39
C GLU A 53 -2.34 9.03 3.19
N ARG A 54 -1.90 9.05 4.46
CA ARG A 54 -1.78 10.31 5.22
C ARG A 54 -0.81 11.30 4.57
N LEU A 55 0.31 10.83 4.04
CA LEU A 55 1.31 11.68 3.37
C LEU A 55 0.80 12.26 2.06
N VAL A 56 0.04 11.51 1.26
CA VAL A 56 -0.43 12.02 -0.04
C VAL A 56 -1.32 13.27 0.14
N TRP A 57 -2.03 13.36 1.27
CA TRP A 57 -2.86 14.52 1.61
C TRP A 57 -2.07 15.70 2.18
N ILE A 58 -0.94 15.46 2.84
CA ILE A 58 -0.21 16.49 3.62
C ILE A 58 1.05 16.98 2.88
N ASP A 59 1.86 16.05 2.35
CA ASP A 59 3.09 16.32 1.61
C ASP A 59 3.25 15.31 0.47
N PRO A 60 2.65 15.59 -0.72
CA PRO A 60 2.71 14.71 -1.88
C PRO A 60 4.14 14.42 -2.37
N LEU A 61 5.08 15.36 -2.15
CA LEU A 61 6.47 15.16 -2.52
C LEU A 61 7.15 14.14 -1.59
N ALA A 62 6.86 14.18 -0.30
CA ALA A 62 7.34 13.17 0.65
C ALA A 62 6.73 11.79 0.35
N PHE A 63 5.46 11.74 -0.08
CA PHE A 63 4.84 10.50 -0.56
C PHE A 63 5.63 9.86 -1.72
N CYS A 64 5.87 10.61 -2.80
CA CYS A 64 6.63 10.09 -3.95
C CYS A 64 8.04 9.66 -3.53
N TRP A 65 8.72 10.51 -2.76
CA TRP A 65 10.07 10.23 -2.29
C TRP A 65 10.15 8.96 -1.44
N ALA A 66 9.19 8.75 -0.52
CA ALA A 66 9.15 7.58 0.35
C ALA A 66 8.98 6.28 -0.45
N ILE A 67 8.11 6.29 -1.47
CA ILE A 67 7.89 5.14 -2.36
C ILE A 67 9.18 4.75 -3.08
N GLU A 68 9.91 5.74 -3.60
CA GLU A 68 11.12 5.52 -4.38
C GLU A 68 12.31 5.09 -3.54
N ASN A 69 12.46 5.65 -2.33
CA ASN A 69 13.73 5.59 -1.58
C ASN A 69 13.67 4.78 -0.28
N VAL A 70 12.51 4.67 0.36
CA VAL A 70 12.39 4.09 1.71
C VAL A 70 11.81 2.70 1.68
N ILE A 71 10.71 2.50 0.94
CA ILE A 71 9.91 1.28 1.05
C ILE A 71 10.69 0.09 0.49
N PRO A 72 11.01 -0.93 1.32
CA PRO A 72 11.75 -2.09 0.85
C PRO A 72 10.95 -2.86 -0.20
N GLY A 73 11.63 -3.41 -1.21
CA GLY A 73 10.97 -4.12 -2.31
C GLY A 73 10.08 -5.28 -1.88
N TYR A 74 10.37 -5.95 -0.76
CA TYR A 74 9.52 -7.00 -0.22
C TYR A 74 8.22 -6.47 0.40
N VAL A 75 8.23 -5.29 1.01
CA VAL A 75 7.02 -4.61 1.50
C VAL A 75 6.20 -4.13 0.32
N MET A 76 6.84 -3.53 -0.69
CA MET A 76 6.16 -3.08 -1.91
C MET A 76 5.47 -4.24 -2.65
N ARG A 77 6.07 -5.44 -2.68
CA ARG A 77 5.41 -6.63 -3.24
C ARG A 77 4.15 -7.02 -2.47
N GLU A 78 4.17 -6.96 -1.14
CA GLU A 78 2.99 -7.28 -0.33
C GLU A 78 1.91 -6.20 -0.48
N ILE A 79 2.29 -4.92 -0.55
CA ILE A 79 1.36 -3.82 -0.89
C ILE A 79 0.66 -4.12 -2.21
N ARG A 80 1.42 -4.43 -3.27
CA ARG A 80 0.85 -4.79 -4.58
C ARG A 80 -0.11 -5.97 -4.47
N ARG A 81 0.24 -7.03 -3.74
CA ARG A 81 -0.65 -8.17 -3.51
C ARG A 81 -1.97 -7.76 -2.86
N ILE A 82 -1.91 -6.96 -1.79
CA ILE A 82 -3.09 -6.46 -1.07
C ILE A 82 -3.96 -5.60 -1.99
N THR A 83 -3.35 -4.64 -2.69
CA THR A 83 -4.05 -3.74 -3.62
C THR A 83 -4.70 -4.52 -4.76
N SER A 84 -4.01 -5.49 -5.35
CA SER A 84 -4.55 -6.25 -6.48
C SER A 84 -5.74 -7.10 -6.09
N VAL A 85 -5.72 -7.80 -4.95
CA VAL A 85 -6.90 -8.54 -4.46
C VAL A 85 -8.08 -7.60 -4.23
N THR A 86 -7.82 -6.41 -3.69
CA THR A 86 -8.84 -5.40 -3.40
C THR A 86 -9.44 -4.83 -4.69
N LEU A 87 -8.58 -4.51 -5.67
CA LEU A 87 -9.00 -4.02 -6.99
C LEU A 87 -9.79 -5.08 -7.75
N TYR A 88 -9.31 -6.33 -7.75
CA TYR A 88 -9.99 -7.47 -8.37
C TYR A 88 -11.41 -7.62 -7.83
N ARG A 89 -11.57 -7.59 -6.51
CA ARG A 89 -12.89 -7.65 -5.86
C ARG A 89 -13.76 -6.43 -6.24
N ARG A 90 -13.18 -5.23 -6.27
CA ARG A 90 -13.90 -4.01 -6.62
C ARG A 90 -14.45 -4.05 -8.04
N LEU A 91 -13.67 -4.56 -9.00
CA LEU A 91 -14.09 -4.70 -10.40
C LEU A 91 -15.29 -5.64 -10.53
N ILE A 92 -15.28 -6.79 -9.84
CA ILE A 92 -16.44 -7.70 -9.80
C ILE A 92 -17.68 -6.98 -9.24
N THR A 93 -17.53 -6.25 -8.13
CA THR A 93 -18.65 -5.51 -7.53
C THR A 93 -19.18 -4.39 -8.45
N GLN A 94 -18.35 -3.87 -9.35
CA GLN A 94 -18.74 -2.88 -10.36
C GLN A 94 -19.36 -3.51 -11.63
N GLY A 95 -19.47 -4.84 -11.68
CA GLY A 95 -20.09 -5.56 -12.80
C GLY A 95 -19.13 -5.99 -13.91
N TYR A 96 -17.82 -5.79 -13.73
CA TYR A 96 -16.83 -6.28 -14.68
C TYR A 96 -16.63 -7.80 -14.54
N GLU A 97 -16.47 -8.48 -15.67
CA GLU A 97 -16.32 -9.94 -15.73
C GLU A 97 -14.84 -10.38 -15.77
N PRO A 98 -14.38 -11.21 -14.82
CA PRO A 98 -13.05 -11.80 -14.88
C PRO A 98 -12.84 -12.69 -16.11
N GLY A 99 -11.68 -12.56 -16.76
CA GLY A 99 -11.35 -13.29 -17.98
C GLY A 99 -11.89 -12.65 -19.26
N HIS A 100 -12.82 -11.70 -19.16
CA HIS A 100 -13.34 -10.92 -20.28
C HIS A 100 -12.89 -9.45 -20.19
N ASP A 101 -13.26 -8.78 -19.11
CA ASP A 101 -13.00 -7.36 -18.89
C ASP A 101 -11.64 -7.11 -18.23
N PHE A 102 -11.22 -8.04 -17.38
CA PHE A 102 -9.94 -7.96 -16.70
C PHE A 102 -9.38 -9.33 -16.32
N SER A 103 -8.06 -9.38 -16.08
CA SER A 103 -7.33 -10.55 -15.64
C SER A 103 -6.20 -10.15 -14.68
N MET A 104 -5.39 -11.12 -14.24
CA MET A 104 -4.23 -10.86 -13.39
C MET A 104 -3.02 -11.64 -13.94
N ASP A 105 -1.87 -10.99 -14.00
CA ASP A 105 -0.63 -11.64 -14.43
C ASP A 105 0.05 -12.43 -13.28
N GLY A 106 1.12 -13.15 -13.61
CA GLY A 106 1.90 -13.90 -12.62
C GLY A 106 2.65 -13.04 -11.59
N LYS A 107 2.67 -11.72 -11.75
CA LYS A 107 3.24 -10.75 -10.80
C LYS A 107 2.17 -10.10 -9.92
N GLY A 108 0.91 -10.53 -10.06
CA GLY A 108 -0.22 -9.98 -9.34
C GLY A 108 -0.66 -8.62 -9.88
N GLN A 109 -0.25 -8.21 -11.08
CA GLN A 109 -0.74 -6.99 -11.71
C GLN A 109 -2.11 -7.25 -12.32
N VAL A 110 -3.10 -6.43 -11.98
CA VAL A 110 -4.41 -6.46 -12.63
C VAL A 110 -4.28 -5.86 -14.03
N LEU A 111 -4.73 -6.60 -15.03
CA LEU A 111 -4.74 -6.21 -16.44
C LEU A 111 -6.18 -5.95 -16.87
N LEU A 112 -6.47 -4.77 -17.39
CA LEU A 112 -7.78 -4.39 -17.91
C LEU A 112 -7.76 -4.45 -19.44
N ASN A 113 -8.87 -4.84 -20.07
CA ASN A 113 -9.05 -4.66 -21.51
C ASN A 113 -9.27 -3.17 -21.84
N GLU A 114 -9.19 -2.79 -23.12
CA GLU A 114 -9.26 -1.38 -23.52
C GLU A 114 -10.62 -0.73 -23.18
N GLN A 115 -11.72 -1.47 -23.29
CA GLN A 115 -13.05 -0.96 -22.92
C GLN A 115 -13.15 -0.66 -21.41
N ALA A 116 -12.71 -1.58 -20.56
CA ALA A 116 -12.71 -1.42 -19.12
C ALA A 116 -11.75 -0.31 -18.65
N LYS A 117 -10.59 -0.15 -19.33
CA LYS A 117 -9.71 1.00 -19.10
C LYS A 117 -10.43 2.31 -19.40
N SER A 118 -11.04 2.44 -20.58
CA SER A 118 -11.75 3.66 -20.96
C SER A 118 -12.89 3.98 -19.98
N ALA A 119 -13.64 2.98 -19.54
CA ALA A 119 -14.73 3.18 -18.59
C ALA A 119 -14.25 3.60 -17.18
N MET A 120 -13.10 3.10 -16.71
CA MET A 120 -12.55 3.48 -15.39
C MET A 120 -12.00 4.91 -15.33
N PHE A 121 -11.45 5.43 -16.43
CA PHE A 121 -10.79 6.74 -16.48
C PHE A 121 -11.64 7.84 -17.13
N ALA A 122 -12.86 7.53 -17.56
CA ALA A 122 -13.80 8.50 -18.12
C ALA A 122 -14.62 9.26 -17.06
N GLY A 123 -14.31 9.09 -15.77
CA GLY A 123 -14.99 9.73 -14.64
C GLY A 123 -14.18 10.88 -14.05
#